data_AF-D6RPA5-F1
#
_entry.id   AF-D6RPA5-F1
#
_cell.length_a   1.000
_cell.length_b   1.000
_cell.length_c   1.000
_cell.angle_alpha   90.00
_cell.angle_beta   90.00
_cell.angle_gamma   90.00
#
_symmetry.space_group_name_H-M   'P 1'
#
loop_
_entity.id
_entity.type
_entity.pdbx_description
1 polymer ?
#
loop_
_entity_poly.entity_id
_entity_poly.type
_entity_poly.pdbx_seq_one_letter_code
_entity_poly.pdbx_strand_id
1 'polypeptide(L)'
;MVQLASFKGLVGLFALASCVLPISAAPVVRRQGFSFPELPFAQFQISTTPGGTARQEAAAIFLDPFNGVNLADLDDSIEKNIAAMRQTAEKAETELFNPAIDAASGAQKEALQVGKTKNKVLKHTAFLQLFRIRLAKAQASGRDTSKILADIADRENLLEKNSEADLKNAGKASASPVASEPRPAIGNTGNNNNAPAPQTDAFSFRELPYAQFQISSTPGGTAAEEAEALFLAPFQGVNLADLPDSVERALARMREAAEAAEVDLFNPAIARASGAEAAALEVGKTKNKVLKHTIFLQIFNIRLAKAQAAGRNTASIEADLADRLAKLATNTNLDRNNRGRASRAVV
;
A
#
# COMPACT_ATOMS: atom_id res chain seq x y z
N MET A 1 40.06 -34.25 53.01
CA MET A 1 40.66 -35.03 51.91
C MET A 1 39.59 -35.94 51.33
N VAL A 2 39.72 -36.32 50.04
CA VAL A 2 38.73 -36.96 49.15
C VAL A 2 37.70 -35.95 48.60
N GLN A 3 37.84 -35.33 47.43
CA GLN A 3 38.17 -35.68 46.02
C GLN A 3 36.93 -35.85 45.13
N LEU A 4 36.82 -34.88 44.20
CA LEU A 4 36.12 -34.79 42.91
C LEU A 4 35.30 -35.98 42.37
N ALA A 5 34.13 -35.68 41.80
CA ALA A 5 33.82 -36.06 40.42
C ALA A 5 32.79 -35.11 39.77
N SER A 6 33.12 -34.71 38.54
CA SER A 6 32.40 -33.83 37.63
C SER A 6 31.37 -34.62 36.82
N PHE A 7 30.14 -34.12 36.67
CA PHE A 7 29.13 -34.74 35.79
C PHE A 7 29.04 -33.94 34.48
N LYS A 8 29.58 -34.52 33.41
CA LYS A 8 29.39 -34.06 32.03
C LYS A 8 28.32 -34.92 31.36
N GLY A 9 27.41 -34.26 30.66
CA GLY A 9 26.88 -34.71 29.37
C GLY A 9 25.62 -35.59 29.39
N LEU A 10 24.55 -35.07 28.79
CA LEU A 10 23.80 -35.82 27.79
C LEU A 10 23.13 -34.82 26.82
N VAL A 11 23.73 -34.68 25.63
CA VAL A 11 23.12 -34.03 24.47
C VAL A 11 22.21 -35.06 23.82
N GLY A 12 20.89 -34.84 23.86
CA GLY A 12 19.91 -35.69 23.19
C GLY A 12 19.85 -35.37 21.69
N LEU A 13 20.36 -36.30 20.88
CA LEU A 13 20.26 -36.30 19.43
C LEU A 13 18.90 -36.91 19.03
N PHE A 14 17.94 -36.08 18.59
CA PHE A 14 16.69 -36.58 17.99
C PHE A 14 16.94 -36.92 16.51
N ALA A 15 16.97 -38.21 16.21
CA ALA A 15 16.92 -38.73 14.83
C ALA A 15 15.47 -38.71 14.33
N LEU A 16 15.16 -37.81 13.39
CA LEU A 16 13.92 -37.84 12.63
C LEU A 16 14.09 -38.78 11.43
N ALA A 17 13.39 -39.90 11.46
CA ALA A 17 13.25 -40.82 10.34
C ALA A 17 12.43 -40.16 9.21
N SER A 18 13.04 -39.99 8.05
CA SER A 18 12.36 -39.55 6.83
C SER A 18 11.47 -40.66 6.28
N CYS A 19 10.18 -40.59 6.60
CA CYS A 19 9.14 -41.33 5.90
C CYS A 19 8.69 -40.47 4.70
N VAL A 20 9.18 -40.78 3.51
CA VAL A 20 8.74 -40.12 2.26
C VAL A 20 7.37 -40.69 1.90
N LEU A 21 6.31 -40.03 2.36
CA LEU A 21 4.97 -40.25 1.83
C LEU A 21 4.84 -39.46 0.52
N PRO A 22 4.33 -40.04 -0.57
CA PRO A 22 3.99 -39.28 -1.75
C PRO A 22 2.87 -38.30 -1.40
N ILE A 23 3.20 -37.00 -1.38
CA ILE A 23 2.21 -35.93 -1.33
C ILE A 23 1.44 -35.99 -2.64
N SER A 24 0.25 -36.60 -2.61
CA SER A 24 -0.72 -36.45 -3.69
C SER A 24 -1.10 -34.96 -3.71
N ALA A 25 -0.55 -34.19 -4.64
CA ALA A 25 -0.91 -32.81 -4.84
C ALA A 25 -2.40 -32.77 -5.20
N ALA A 26 -3.23 -32.24 -4.30
CA ALA A 26 -4.64 -31.99 -4.60
C ALA A 26 -4.71 -31.16 -5.90
N PRO A 27 -5.65 -31.46 -6.82
CA PRO A 27 -5.75 -30.73 -8.07
C PRO A 27 -5.97 -29.25 -7.78
N VAL A 28 -5.03 -28.41 -8.24
CA VAL A 28 -5.20 -26.95 -8.26
C VAL A 28 -6.29 -26.66 -9.28
N VAL A 29 -7.52 -26.50 -8.81
CA VAL A 29 -8.63 -26.10 -9.66
C VAL A 29 -8.37 -24.66 -10.11
N ARG A 30 -8.23 -24.45 -11.42
CA ARG A 30 -8.36 -23.11 -12.03
C ARG A 30 -9.78 -22.60 -11.75
N ARG A 31 -9.96 -21.86 -10.66
CA ARG A 31 -11.22 -21.21 -10.33
C ARG A 31 -11.38 -19.97 -11.22
N GLN A 32 -11.90 -20.19 -12.43
CA GLN A 32 -12.44 -19.11 -13.25
C GLN A 32 -13.54 -18.39 -12.44
N GLY A 33 -13.40 -17.08 -12.24
CA GLY A 33 -14.42 -16.25 -11.57
C GLY A 33 -14.20 -15.89 -10.10
N PHE A 34 -13.00 -16.09 -9.53
CA PHE A 34 -12.69 -15.54 -8.21
C PHE A 34 -12.67 -14.01 -8.25
N SER A 35 -13.46 -13.37 -7.38
CA SER A 35 -13.53 -11.91 -7.24
C SER A 35 -13.23 -11.51 -5.81
N PHE A 36 -12.48 -10.42 -5.65
CA PHE A 36 -12.16 -9.82 -4.37
C PHE A 36 -12.38 -8.31 -4.49
N PRO A 37 -13.55 -7.78 -4.11
CA PRO A 37 -13.88 -6.37 -4.33
C PRO A 37 -13.09 -5.45 -3.40
N GLU A 38 -12.80 -4.22 -3.87
CA GLU A 38 -12.38 -3.13 -2.99
C GLU A 38 -13.54 -2.78 -2.05
N LEU A 39 -13.27 -2.69 -0.75
CA LEU A 39 -14.26 -2.33 0.27
C LEU A 39 -13.93 -0.98 0.90
N PRO A 40 -14.94 -0.17 1.27
CA PRO A 40 -14.74 1.03 2.09
C PRO A 40 -14.27 0.64 3.50
N PHE A 41 -13.52 1.54 4.16
CA PHE A 41 -12.91 1.28 5.48
C PHE A 41 -13.90 0.72 6.50
N ALA A 42 -15.10 1.30 6.58
CA ALA A 42 -16.15 0.89 7.50
C ALA A 42 -16.53 -0.60 7.38
N GLN A 43 -16.39 -1.19 6.20
CA GLN A 43 -16.78 -2.58 5.92
C GLN A 43 -15.65 -3.60 6.13
N PHE A 44 -14.39 -3.15 6.21
CA PHE A 44 -13.24 -4.05 6.40
C PHE A 44 -12.37 -3.77 7.63
N GLN A 45 -12.61 -2.68 8.36
CA GLN A 45 -11.91 -2.43 9.62
C GLN A 45 -12.29 -3.47 10.70
N ILE A 46 -11.38 -3.68 11.65
CA ILE A 46 -11.47 -4.73 12.70
C ILE A 46 -11.31 -4.17 14.12
N SER A 47 -11.54 -2.88 14.27
CA SER A 47 -11.21 -2.11 15.48
C SER A 47 -12.38 -1.99 16.46
N THR A 48 -13.51 -2.68 16.23
CA THR A 48 -14.71 -2.64 17.10
C THR A 48 -14.89 -3.84 18.01
N THR A 49 -14.12 -4.90 17.80
CA THR A 49 -14.07 -6.09 18.67
C THR A 49 -12.92 -5.92 19.68
N PRO A 50 -12.98 -6.53 20.88
CA PRO A 50 -11.93 -6.41 21.89
C PRO A 50 -10.52 -6.72 21.35
N GLY A 51 -9.49 -6.19 22.01
CA GLY A 51 -8.10 -6.51 21.66
C GLY A 51 -7.79 -8.01 21.79
N GLY A 52 -6.73 -8.46 21.12
CA GLY A 52 -6.21 -9.83 21.16
C GLY A 52 -6.68 -10.75 20.02
N THR A 53 -7.57 -10.26 19.16
CA THR A 53 -8.18 -11.04 18.06
C THR A 53 -7.78 -10.54 16.67
N ALA A 54 -6.93 -9.52 16.57
CA ALA A 54 -6.69 -8.80 15.31
C ALA A 54 -6.10 -9.69 14.20
N ARG A 55 -5.24 -10.66 14.53
CA ARG A 55 -4.68 -11.60 13.54
C ARG A 55 -5.76 -12.43 12.86
N GLN A 56 -6.65 -13.02 13.66
CA GLN A 56 -7.73 -13.86 13.16
C GLN A 56 -8.69 -13.04 12.30
N GLU A 57 -9.07 -11.85 12.78
CA GLU A 57 -9.98 -10.98 12.04
C GLU A 57 -9.37 -10.48 10.74
N ALA A 58 -8.10 -10.07 10.73
CA ALA A 58 -7.41 -9.65 9.51
C ALA A 58 -7.23 -10.81 8.52
N ALA A 59 -6.95 -12.03 9.00
CA ALA A 59 -6.87 -13.23 8.18
C ALA A 59 -8.20 -13.53 7.48
N ALA A 60 -9.32 -13.40 8.19
CA ALA A 60 -10.66 -13.57 7.62
C ALA A 60 -10.97 -12.61 6.46
N ILE A 61 -10.26 -11.47 6.36
CA ILE A 61 -10.43 -10.50 5.29
C ILE A 61 -9.48 -10.77 4.13
N PHE A 62 -8.19 -10.93 4.44
CA PHE A 62 -7.14 -10.84 3.43
C PHE A 62 -6.46 -12.17 3.15
N LEU A 63 -6.68 -13.23 3.94
CA LEU A 63 -6.05 -14.53 3.74
C LEU A 63 -7.08 -15.60 3.42
N ASP A 64 -8.10 -15.77 4.27
CA ASP A 64 -9.07 -16.86 4.16
C ASP A 64 -9.82 -16.91 2.82
N PRO A 65 -10.22 -15.77 2.21
CA PRO A 65 -10.87 -15.79 0.89
C PRO A 65 -10.00 -16.41 -0.21
N PHE A 66 -8.67 -16.43 -0.04
CA PHE A 66 -7.72 -16.96 -1.01
C PHE A 66 -7.38 -18.43 -0.79
N ASN A 67 -7.97 -19.10 0.21
CA ASN A 67 -7.72 -20.51 0.46
C ASN A 67 -8.15 -21.38 -0.73
N GLY A 68 -7.20 -22.15 -1.26
CA GLY A 68 -7.39 -22.98 -2.45
C GLY A 68 -7.49 -22.19 -3.76
N VAL A 69 -7.10 -20.90 -3.76
CA VAL A 69 -7.01 -20.07 -4.97
C VAL A 69 -5.57 -20.05 -5.45
N ASN A 70 -5.36 -20.26 -6.76
CA ASN A 70 -4.04 -20.08 -7.37
C ASN A 70 -3.71 -18.58 -7.46
N LEU A 71 -2.81 -18.11 -6.59
CA LEU A 71 -2.43 -16.69 -6.54
C LEU A 71 -1.75 -16.18 -7.82
N ALA A 72 -1.09 -17.06 -8.58
CA ALA A 72 -0.40 -16.70 -9.82
C ALA A 72 -1.38 -16.38 -10.97
N ASP A 73 -2.59 -16.96 -10.93
CA ASP A 73 -3.61 -16.81 -11.97
C ASP A 73 -4.61 -15.68 -11.67
N LEU A 74 -4.42 -14.93 -10.58
CA LEU A 74 -5.34 -13.87 -10.19
C LEU A 74 -5.29 -12.67 -11.14
N ASP A 75 -6.45 -12.12 -11.47
CA ASP A 75 -6.57 -10.85 -12.17
C ASP A 75 -5.84 -9.72 -11.44
N ASP A 76 -5.25 -8.81 -12.20
CA ASP A 76 -4.55 -7.63 -11.65
C ASP A 76 -5.50 -6.70 -10.88
N SER A 77 -6.81 -6.77 -11.15
CA SER A 77 -7.84 -6.03 -10.39
C SER A 77 -7.86 -6.42 -8.92
N ILE A 78 -7.60 -7.69 -8.59
CA ILE A 78 -7.57 -8.18 -7.20
C ILE A 78 -6.38 -7.60 -6.46
N GLU A 79 -5.21 -7.58 -7.11
CA GLU A 79 -4.02 -6.95 -6.56
C GLU A 79 -4.28 -5.47 -6.24
N LYS A 80 -4.93 -4.76 -7.18
CA LYS A 80 -5.32 -3.35 -7.03
C LYS A 80 -6.29 -3.14 -5.87
N ASN A 81 -7.30 -3.99 -5.74
CA ASN A 81 -8.30 -3.88 -4.67
C ASN A 81 -7.68 -4.07 -3.28
N ILE A 82 -6.79 -5.07 -3.12
CA ILE A 82 -6.05 -5.27 -1.87
C ILE A 82 -5.13 -4.08 -1.58
N ALA A 83 -4.44 -3.56 -2.60
CA ALA A 83 -3.56 -2.40 -2.45
C ALA A 83 -4.33 -1.15 -2.00
N ALA A 84 -5.52 -0.90 -2.56
CA ALA A 84 -6.39 0.20 -2.20
C ALA A 84 -6.91 0.08 -0.75
N MET A 85 -7.40 -1.10 -0.35
CA MET A 85 -7.85 -1.34 1.03
C MET A 85 -6.69 -1.18 2.03
N ARG A 86 -5.50 -1.69 1.71
CA ARG A 86 -4.28 -1.52 2.51
C ARG A 86 -3.94 -0.03 2.71
N GLN A 87 -4.03 0.79 1.67
CA GLN A 87 -3.79 2.24 1.77
C GLN A 87 -4.84 2.94 2.60
N THR A 88 -6.10 2.54 2.44
CA THR A 88 -7.20 3.08 3.25
C THR A 88 -6.97 2.79 4.73
N ALA A 89 -6.52 1.57 5.09
CA ALA A 89 -6.12 1.26 6.46
C ALA A 89 -4.90 2.08 6.92
N GLU A 90 -3.92 2.32 6.05
CA GLU A 90 -2.76 3.18 6.37
C GLU A 90 -3.18 4.62 6.66
N LYS A 91 -4.02 5.21 5.79
CA LYS A 91 -4.58 6.55 5.98
C LYS A 91 -5.42 6.62 7.25
N ALA A 92 -6.18 5.59 7.57
CA ALA A 92 -6.97 5.57 8.80
C ALA A 92 -6.09 5.77 10.04
N GLU A 93 -4.84 5.30 10.07
CA GLU A 93 -3.95 5.55 11.21
C GLU A 93 -3.68 7.04 11.43
N THR A 94 -3.40 7.78 10.35
CA THR A 94 -2.99 9.18 10.40
C THR A 94 -4.16 10.15 10.36
N GLU A 95 -5.19 9.85 9.58
CA GLU A 95 -6.31 10.75 9.29
C GLU A 95 -7.52 10.49 10.20
N LEU A 96 -7.65 9.30 10.81
CA LEU A 96 -8.81 8.95 11.65
C LEU A 96 -8.39 8.66 13.09
N PHE A 97 -7.46 7.73 13.31
CA PHE A 97 -7.07 7.30 14.65
C PHE A 97 -6.26 8.37 15.39
N ASN A 98 -5.23 8.96 14.77
CA ASN A 98 -4.42 9.98 15.45
C ASN A 98 -5.28 11.15 15.96
N PRO A 99 -6.10 11.81 15.12
CA PRO A 99 -6.93 12.92 15.60
C PRO A 99 -7.93 12.49 16.68
N ALA A 100 -8.54 11.31 16.54
CA ALA A 100 -9.50 10.81 17.53
C ALA A 100 -8.83 10.50 18.88
N ILE A 101 -7.62 9.94 18.88
CA ILE A 101 -6.84 9.65 20.10
C ILE A 101 -6.39 10.95 20.77
N ASP A 102 -6.02 11.97 19.98
CA ASP A 102 -5.59 13.26 20.50
C ASP A 102 -6.75 14.02 21.14
N ALA A 103 -7.95 13.92 20.57
CA ALA A 103 -9.17 14.53 21.09
C ALA A 103 -9.79 13.78 22.30
N ALA A 104 -9.52 12.48 22.44
CA ALA A 104 -10.09 11.65 23.49
C ALA A 104 -9.27 11.68 24.79
N SER A 105 -9.92 11.31 25.90
CA SER A 105 -9.28 11.10 27.20
C SER A 105 -9.81 9.82 27.87
N GLY A 106 -9.14 9.38 28.94
CA GLY A 106 -9.54 8.22 29.74
C GLY A 106 -9.75 6.94 28.92
N ALA A 107 -10.80 6.19 29.27
CA ALA A 107 -11.12 4.90 28.67
C ALA A 107 -11.36 4.97 27.14
N GLN A 108 -11.90 6.08 26.63
CA GLN A 108 -12.10 6.25 25.19
C GLN A 108 -10.77 6.35 24.44
N LYS A 109 -9.81 7.10 24.99
CA LYS A 109 -8.46 7.21 24.41
C LYS A 109 -7.78 5.85 24.38
N GLU A 110 -7.88 5.09 25.46
CA GLU A 110 -7.33 3.74 25.56
C GLU A 110 -7.98 2.81 24.50
N ALA A 111 -9.30 2.82 24.37
CA ALA A 111 -10.01 2.02 23.38
C ALA A 111 -9.61 2.37 21.93
N LEU A 112 -9.41 3.65 21.63
CA LEU A 112 -8.94 4.09 20.31
C LEU A 112 -7.48 3.66 20.04
N GLN A 113 -6.62 3.64 21.06
CA GLN A 113 -5.25 3.13 20.94
C GLN A 113 -5.21 1.61 20.67
N VAL A 114 -6.09 0.85 21.33
CA VAL A 114 -6.29 -0.59 21.03
C VAL A 114 -6.76 -0.74 19.58
N GLY A 115 -7.79 0.02 19.18
CA GLY A 115 -8.30 -0.01 17.81
C GLY A 115 -7.25 0.33 16.75
N LYS A 116 -6.38 1.32 17.00
CA LYS A 116 -5.26 1.66 16.13
C LYS A 116 -4.25 0.50 16.02
N THR A 117 -4.00 -0.20 17.12
CA THR A 117 -3.14 -1.40 17.12
C THR A 117 -3.73 -2.49 16.22
N LYS A 118 -5.04 -2.76 16.33
CA LYS A 118 -5.73 -3.69 15.43
C LYS A 118 -5.66 -3.27 13.96
N ASN A 119 -5.81 -1.98 13.67
CA ASN A 119 -5.69 -1.45 12.32
C ASN A 119 -4.27 -1.64 11.72
N LYS A 120 -3.21 -1.57 12.55
CA LYS A 120 -1.85 -1.90 12.09
C LYS A 120 -1.72 -3.37 11.69
N VAL A 121 -2.28 -4.28 12.48
CA VAL A 121 -2.32 -5.72 12.16
C VAL A 121 -3.07 -5.96 10.83
N LEU A 122 -4.23 -5.32 10.66
CA LEU A 122 -5.01 -5.33 9.43
C LEU A 122 -4.20 -4.88 8.21
N LYS A 123 -3.59 -3.69 8.29
CA LYS A 123 -2.74 -3.11 7.23
C LYS A 123 -1.59 -4.04 6.85
N HIS A 124 -0.88 -4.59 7.85
CA HIS A 124 0.27 -5.45 7.58
C HIS A 124 -0.13 -6.81 7.00
N THR A 125 -1.29 -7.35 7.37
CA THR A 125 -1.85 -8.56 6.76
C THR A 125 -2.19 -8.32 5.29
N ALA A 126 -2.83 -7.20 4.96
CA ALA A 126 -3.10 -6.82 3.57
C ALA A 126 -1.81 -6.67 2.74
N PHE A 127 -0.76 -6.06 3.31
CA PHE A 127 0.57 -6.00 2.68
C PHE A 127 1.15 -7.39 2.40
N LEU A 128 1.09 -8.32 3.35
CA LEU A 128 1.60 -9.67 3.15
C LEU A 128 0.85 -10.41 2.06
N GLN A 129 -0.48 -10.29 2.02
CA GLN A 129 -1.25 -10.92 0.94
C GLN A 129 -0.88 -10.35 -0.43
N LEU A 130 -0.75 -9.02 -0.52
CA LEU A 130 -0.30 -8.35 -1.74
C LEU A 130 1.06 -8.90 -2.21
N PHE A 131 2.03 -9.04 -1.30
CA PHE A 131 3.33 -9.60 -1.65
C PHE A 131 3.29 -11.10 -1.99
N ARG A 132 2.43 -11.89 -1.35
CA ARG A 132 2.23 -13.31 -1.69
C ARG A 132 1.69 -13.49 -3.11
N ILE A 133 0.75 -12.63 -3.52
CA ILE A 133 0.23 -12.61 -4.90
C ILE A 133 1.34 -12.25 -5.89
N ARG A 134 2.09 -11.18 -5.61
CA ARG A 134 3.22 -10.75 -6.44
C ARG A 134 4.30 -11.82 -6.55
N LEU A 135 4.62 -12.49 -5.44
CA LEU A 135 5.59 -13.58 -5.38
C LEU A 135 5.14 -14.74 -6.28
N ALA A 136 3.89 -15.18 -6.15
CA ALA A 136 3.35 -16.28 -6.96
C ALA A 136 3.38 -15.94 -8.46
N LYS A 137 2.98 -14.72 -8.83
CA LYS A 137 3.07 -14.22 -10.22
C LYS A 137 4.51 -14.14 -10.72
N ALA A 138 5.45 -13.67 -9.89
CA ALA A 138 6.87 -13.59 -10.23
C ALA A 138 7.48 -14.98 -10.45
N GLN A 139 7.19 -15.94 -9.56
CA GLN A 139 7.63 -17.33 -9.68
C GLN A 139 7.09 -17.98 -10.95
N ALA A 140 5.79 -17.83 -11.24
CA ALA A 140 5.17 -18.38 -12.44
C ALA A 140 5.72 -17.78 -13.74
N SER A 141 6.19 -16.52 -13.70
CA SER A 141 6.81 -15.83 -14.85
C SER A 141 8.34 -15.94 -14.89
N GLY A 142 8.97 -16.65 -13.95
CA GLY A 142 10.43 -16.79 -13.88
C GLY A 142 11.17 -15.49 -13.55
N ARG A 143 10.51 -14.50 -12.94
CA ARG A 143 11.12 -13.23 -12.52
C ARG A 143 11.84 -13.39 -11.17
N ASP A 144 12.83 -12.53 -10.94
CA ASP A 144 13.55 -12.47 -9.66
C ASP A 144 12.58 -12.16 -8.50
N THR A 145 12.68 -12.96 -7.44
CA THR A 145 11.83 -12.88 -6.25
C THR A 145 12.56 -12.33 -5.03
N SER A 146 13.86 -12.05 -5.13
CA SER A 146 14.72 -11.74 -3.99
C SER A 146 14.22 -10.54 -3.19
N LYS A 147 13.84 -9.45 -3.87
CA LYS A 147 13.28 -8.26 -3.22
C LYS A 147 11.92 -8.52 -2.58
N ILE A 148 11.04 -9.28 -3.26
CA ILE A 148 9.70 -9.59 -2.74
C ILE A 148 9.81 -10.42 -1.45
N LEU A 149 10.76 -11.38 -1.41
CA LEU A 149 11.03 -12.18 -0.21
C LEU A 149 11.57 -11.33 0.95
N ALA A 150 12.44 -10.35 0.67
CA ALA A 150 12.91 -9.41 1.68
C ALA A 150 11.75 -8.53 2.23
N ASP A 151 10.92 -7.99 1.33
CA ASP A 151 9.74 -7.18 1.71
C ASP A 151 8.72 -8.01 2.52
N ILE A 152 8.57 -9.30 2.25
CA ILE A 152 7.77 -10.23 3.05
C ILE A 152 8.36 -10.38 4.45
N ALA A 153 9.65 -10.66 4.58
CA ALA A 153 10.30 -10.86 5.88
C ALA A 153 10.19 -9.60 6.76
N ASP A 154 10.46 -8.42 6.20
CA ASP A 154 10.29 -7.14 6.89
C ASP A 154 8.85 -6.93 7.36
N ARG A 155 7.89 -7.30 6.51
CA ARG A 155 6.47 -7.16 6.84
C ARG A 155 5.99 -8.19 7.85
N GLU A 156 6.51 -9.41 7.86
CA GLU A 156 6.22 -10.44 8.86
C GLU A 156 6.69 -9.98 10.24
N ASN A 157 7.88 -9.39 10.34
CA ASN A 157 8.39 -8.80 11.59
C ASN A 157 7.47 -7.68 12.11
N LEU A 158 7.01 -6.80 11.22
CA LEU A 158 6.06 -5.75 11.59
C LEU A 158 4.69 -6.32 11.99
N LEU A 159 4.20 -7.36 11.30
CA LEU A 159 2.96 -8.03 11.67
C LEU A 159 3.08 -8.65 13.06
N GLU A 160 4.15 -9.40 13.35
CA GLU A 160 4.40 -10.02 14.65
C GLU A 160 4.43 -8.99 15.78
N LYS A 161 5.26 -7.95 15.64
CA LYS A 161 5.36 -6.86 16.63
C LYS A 161 4.00 -6.25 16.98
N ASN A 162 3.16 -5.98 15.97
CA ASN A 162 1.83 -5.39 16.21
C ASN A 162 0.81 -6.42 16.72
N SER A 163 0.99 -7.71 16.39
CA SER A 163 0.14 -8.80 16.89
C SER A 163 0.41 -9.07 18.36
N GLU A 164 1.67 -9.08 18.79
CA GLU A 164 2.04 -9.13 20.22
C GLU A 164 1.47 -7.92 20.99
N ALA A 165 1.49 -6.73 20.39
CA ALA A 165 0.90 -5.54 20.99
C ALA A 165 -0.63 -5.67 21.13
N ASP A 166 -1.31 -6.26 20.14
CA ASP A 166 -2.74 -6.57 20.23
C ASP A 166 -3.03 -7.63 21.30
N LEU A 167 -2.24 -8.70 21.38
CA LEU A 167 -2.35 -9.73 22.43
C LEU A 167 -2.16 -9.18 23.84
N LYS A 168 -1.25 -8.21 24.04
CA LYS A 168 -1.12 -7.47 25.31
C LYS A 168 -2.36 -6.64 25.65
N ASN A 169 -3.22 -6.36 24.68
CA ASN A 169 -4.51 -5.72 24.83
C ASN A 169 -5.68 -6.71 24.84
N ALA A 170 -5.41 -8.01 24.99
CA ALA A 170 -6.44 -9.04 25.04
C ALA A 170 -7.57 -8.69 26.02
N GLY A 171 -8.81 -8.73 25.52
CA GLY A 171 -10.02 -8.44 26.31
C GLY A 171 -10.24 -6.95 26.64
N LYS A 172 -9.30 -6.06 26.33
CA LYS A 172 -9.53 -4.61 26.48
C LYS A 172 -10.51 -4.12 25.43
N ALA A 173 -11.31 -3.13 25.81
CA ALA A 173 -12.19 -2.43 24.88
C ALA A 173 -11.38 -1.85 23.70
N SER A 174 -11.95 -1.93 22.51
CA SER A 174 -11.38 -1.38 21.27
C SER A 174 -12.44 -0.51 20.60
N ALA A 175 -12.00 0.61 20.01
CA ALA A 175 -12.88 1.52 19.29
C ALA A 175 -12.31 1.91 17.93
N SER A 176 -13.20 2.15 16.98
CA SER A 176 -12.88 2.77 15.69
C SER A 176 -13.44 4.20 15.66
N PRO A 177 -12.74 5.17 15.05
CA PRO A 177 -13.29 6.50 14.77
C PRO A 177 -14.46 6.48 13.78
N VAL A 178 -14.66 5.36 13.06
CA VAL A 178 -15.73 5.15 12.08
C VAL A 178 -16.54 3.92 12.47
N ALA A 179 -17.86 3.99 12.37
CA ALA A 179 -18.74 2.86 12.67
C ALA A 179 -18.47 1.68 11.72
N SER A 180 -18.56 0.45 12.23
CA SER A 180 -18.52 -0.75 11.39
C SER A 180 -19.78 -0.88 10.56
N GLU A 181 -19.62 -1.20 9.29
CA GLU A 181 -20.71 -1.55 8.38
C GLU A 181 -20.69 -3.05 8.06
N PRO A 182 -21.86 -3.64 7.73
CA PRO A 182 -21.93 -5.02 7.26
C PRO A 182 -21.06 -5.23 6.02
N ARG A 183 -20.25 -6.29 6.03
CA ARG A 183 -19.46 -6.66 4.87
C ARG A 183 -20.29 -7.48 3.88
N PRO A 184 -20.23 -7.19 2.56
CA PRO A 184 -20.80 -8.09 1.56
C PRO A 184 -20.05 -9.43 1.54
N ALA A 185 -20.76 -10.52 1.21
CA ALA A 185 -20.14 -11.84 1.11
C ALA A 185 -19.03 -11.84 0.03
N ILE A 186 -17.81 -12.24 0.41
CA ILE A 186 -16.69 -12.43 -0.51
C ILE A 186 -16.70 -13.91 -0.91
N GLY A 187 -17.04 -14.20 -2.16
CA GLY A 187 -17.14 -15.57 -2.65
C GLY A 187 -17.81 -15.65 -4.02
N ASN A 188 -17.56 -16.78 -4.69
CA ASN A 188 -17.92 -17.10 -6.08
C ASN A 188 -19.37 -16.73 -6.43
N THR A 189 -19.56 -15.54 -6.98
CA THR A 189 -20.82 -15.07 -7.55
C THR A 189 -20.54 -14.76 -9.00
N GLY A 190 -21.05 -15.63 -9.89
CA GLY A 190 -21.14 -15.31 -11.31
C GLY A 190 -21.95 -14.02 -11.47
N ASN A 191 -21.44 -13.15 -12.34
CA ASN A 191 -22.06 -11.95 -12.93
C ASN A 191 -23.14 -11.25 -12.11
N ASN A 192 -22.91 -9.99 -11.73
CA ASN A 192 -23.96 -8.99 -11.93
C ASN A 192 -23.39 -7.57 -12.06
N ASN A 193 -23.83 -6.95 -13.14
CA ASN A 193 -23.65 -5.54 -13.47
C ASN A 193 -24.37 -4.69 -12.43
N ASN A 194 -23.68 -3.71 -11.85
CA ASN A 194 -24.35 -2.58 -11.23
C ASN A 194 -23.67 -1.29 -11.70
N ALA A 195 -24.30 -0.65 -12.69
CA ALA A 195 -23.93 0.66 -13.17
C ALA A 195 -24.44 1.74 -12.18
N PRO A 196 -23.65 2.75 -11.81
CA PRO A 196 -24.17 3.88 -11.04
C PRO A 196 -24.96 4.84 -11.94
N ALA A 197 -25.99 5.44 -11.35
CA ALA A 197 -26.88 6.46 -11.92
C ALA A 197 -26.12 7.73 -12.38
N PRO A 198 -26.72 8.57 -13.25
CA PRO A 198 -25.98 9.55 -14.04
C PRO A 198 -25.59 10.77 -13.19
N GLN A 199 -24.29 11.05 -13.11
CA GLN A 199 -23.78 12.31 -12.55
C GLN A 199 -23.67 13.35 -13.67
N THR A 200 -24.31 14.49 -13.42
CA THR A 200 -24.25 15.76 -14.15
C THR A 200 -22.83 16.13 -14.56
N ASP A 201 -22.59 16.36 -15.87
CA ASP A 201 -21.35 16.83 -16.52
C ASP A 201 -20.13 16.93 -15.60
N ALA A 202 -19.71 15.78 -15.07
CA ALA A 202 -18.71 15.70 -14.02
C ALA A 202 -17.33 15.87 -14.64
N PHE A 203 -16.51 16.75 -14.05
CA PHE A 203 -15.09 16.82 -14.36
C PHE A 203 -14.48 15.41 -14.39
N SER A 204 -14.03 14.97 -15.57
CA SER A 204 -13.48 13.64 -15.77
C SER A 204 -11.96 13.68 -15.84
N PHE A 205 -11.30 13.23 -14.77
CA PHE A 205 -9.86 12.96 -14.79
C PHE A 205 -9.63 11.46 -15.00
N ARG A 206 -8.87 11.10 -16.03
CA ARG A 206 -8.62 9.71 -16.41
C ARG A 206 -7.32 9.20 -15.79
N GLU A 207 -7.39 8.07 -15.08
CA GLU A 207 -6.20 7.32 -14.69
C GLU A 207 -5.43 6.88 -15.96
N LEU A 208 -4.14 7.18 -16.05
CA LEU A 208 -3.29 6.73 -17.16
C LEU A 208 -2.32 5.65 -16.67
N PRO A 209 -1.97 4.66 -17.51
CA PRO A 209 -0.88 3.74 -17.21
C PRO A 209 0.46 4.49 -17.20
N TYR A 210 1.45 4.00 -16.42
CA TYR A 210 2.74 4.68 -16.23
C TYR A 210 3.42 5.11 -17.54
N ALA A 211 3.45 4.23 -18.53
CA ALA A 211 4.05 4.53 -19.84
C ALA A 211 3.42 5.75 -20.55
N GLN A 212 2.18 6.13 -20.21
CA GLN A 212 1.47 7.26 -20.82
C GLN A 212 1.60 8.58 -20.04
N PHE A 213 2.08 8.57 -18.79
CA PHE A 213 2.24 9.80 -18.00
C PHE A 213 3.65 10.00 -17.41
N GLN A 214 4.54 9.02 -17.54
CA GLN A 214 5.94 9.19 -17.19
C GLN A 214 6.56 10.33 -18.00
N ILE A 215 7.50 11.05 -17.39
CA ILE A 215 8.14 12.25 -17.97
C ILE A 215 9.64 12.07 -18.16
N SER A 216 10.19 10.87 -17.98
CA SER A 216 11.63 10.59 -17.96
C SER A 216 12.25 10.40 -19.35
N SER A 217 11.52 10.71 -20.43
CA SER A 217 11.98 10.57 -21.81
C SER A 217 12.64 11.84 -22.37
N THR A 218 12.35 13.00 -21.78
CA THR A 218 12.93 14.29 -22.19
C THR A 218 14.20 14.58 -21.38
N PRO A 219 15.14 15.41 -21.89
CA PRO A 219 16.33 15.81 -21.14
C PRO A 219 16.01 16.34 -19.73
N GLY A 220 16.99 16.29 -18.83
CA GLY A 220 16.84 16.86 -17.49
C GLY A 220 16.54 18.36 -17.55
N GLY A 221 15.91 18.87 -16.49
CA GLY A 221 15.63 20.29 -16.26
C GLY A 221 14.23 20.78 -16.64
N THR A 222 13.37 19.90 -17.14
CA THR A 222 11.98 20.19 -17.58
C THR A 222 10.92 19.46 -16.73
N ALA A 223 11.31 18.72 -15.69
CA ALA A 223 10.40 17.81 -15.00
C ALA A 223 9.23 18.50 -14.31
N ALA A 224 9.46 19.70 -13.75
CA ALA A 224 8.41 20.47 -13.10
C ALA A 224 7.32 20.87 -14.10
N GLU A 225 7.71 21.47 -15.23
CA GLU A 225 6.79 21.90 -16.29
C GLU A 225 5.96 20.73 -16.84
N GLU A 226 6.61 19.58 -17.10
CA GLU A 226 5.93 18.38 -17.59
C GLU A 226 4.96 17.79 -16.55
N ALA A 227 5.36 17.72 -15.27
CA ALA A 227 4.50 17.22 -14.21
C ALA A 227 3.32 18.16 -13.93
N GLU A 228 3.53 19.48 -13.98
CA GLU A 228 2.48 20.47 -13.82
C GLU A 228 1.44 20.40 -14.94
N ALA A 229 1.88 20.24 -16.19
CA ALA A 229 1.00 20.07 -17.34
C ALA A 229 0.07 18.85 -17.22
N LEU A 230 0.55 17.77 -16.60
CA LEU A 230 -0.21 16.53 -16.43
C LEU A 230 -1.12 16.53 -15.19
N PHE A 231 -0.68 17.15 -14.09
CA PHE A 231 -1.33 16.93 -12.78
C PHE A 231 -1.82 18.19 -12.08
N LEU A 232 -1.44 19.38 -12.54
CA LEU A 232 -1.97 20.65 -12.00
C LEU A 232 -2.84 21.37 -13.03
N ALA A 233 -2.34 21.52 -14.26
CA ALA A 233 -3.04 22.23 -15.34
C ALA A 233 -4.46 21.71 -15.62
N PRO A 234 -4.74 20.39 -15.61
CA PRO A 234 -6.11 19.90 -15.83
C PRO A 234 -7.12 20.34 -14.77
N PHE A 235 -6.66 20.79 -13.61
CA PHE A 235 -7.50 21.21 -12.48
C PHE A 235 -7.63 22.73 -12.37
N GLN A 236 -7.02 23.50 -13.28
CA GLN A 236 -7.15 24.95 -13.26
C GLN A 236 -8.60 25.37 -13.50
N GLY A 237 -9.10 26.28 -12.65
CA GLY A 237 -10.50 26.73 -12.70
C GLY A 237 -11.52 25.69 -12.20
N VAL A 238 -11.07 24.52 -11.74
CA VAL A 238 -11.93 23.49 -11.17
C VAL A 238 -12.03 23.68 -9.66
N ASN A 239 -13.24 23.63 -9.11
CA ASN A 239 -13.41 23.59 -7.66
C ASN A 239 -12.97 22.22 -7.14
N LEU A 240 -11.80 22.17 -6.48
CA LEU A 240 -11.22 20.93 -5.97
C LEU A 240 -12.10 20.26 -4.90
N ALA A 241 -12.91 21.03 -4.18
CA ALA A 241 -13.82 20.50 -3.15
C ALA A 241 -14.96 19.65 -3.75
N ASP A 242 -15.37 19.96 -4.99
CA ASP A 242 -16.49 19.32 -5.67
C ASP A 242 -16.05 18.09 -6.48
N LEU A 243 -14.76 17.79 -6.51
CA LEU A 243 -14.23 16.67 -7.28
C LEU A 243 -14.72 15.33 -6.74
N PRO A 244 -15.17 14.41 -7.61
CA PRO A 244 -15.57 13.08 -7.17
C PRO A 244 -14.35 12.30 -6.62
N ASP A 245 -14.58 11.42 -5.65
CA ASP A 245 -13.50 10.63 -5.03
C ASP A 245 -12.76 9.72 -6.02
N SER A 246 -13.38 9.40 -7.16
CA SER A 246 -12.74 8.68 -8.26
C SER A 246 -11.50 9.39 -8.81
N VAL A 247 -11.49 10.72 -8.79
CA VAL A 247 -10.35 11.54 -9.23
C VAL A 247 -9.17 11.39 -8.26
N GLU A 248 -9.42 11.44 -6.95
CA GLU A 248 -8.35 11.21 -5.96
C GLU A 248 -7.81 9.78 -6.07
N ARG A 249 -8.67 8.78 -6.28
CA ARG A 249 -8.25 7.39 -6.50
C ARG A 249 -7.39 7.24 -7.76
N ALA A 250 -7.75 7.89 -8.87
CA ALA A 250 -6.96 7.88 -10.09
C ALA A 250 -5.57 8.49 -9.86
N LEU A 251 -5.49 9.66 -9.21
CA LEU A 251 -4.21 10.29 -8.86
C LEU A 251 -3.37 9.40 -7.93
N ALA A 252 -3.97 8.78 -6.91
CA ALA A 252 -3.26 7.89 -6.00
C ALA A 252 -2.63 6.69 -6.72
N ARG A 253 -3.36 6.06 -7.64
CA ARG A 253 -2.86 4.94 -8.46
C ARG A 253 -1.72 5.36 -9.38
N MET A 254 -1.82 6.53 -10.01
CA MET A 254 -0.73 7.07 -10.85
C MET A 254 0.52 7.37 -10.01
N ARG A 255 0.35 7.96 -8.82
CA ARG A 255 1.44 8.17 -7.86
C ARG A 255 2.10 6.86 -7.43
N GLU A 256 1.33 5.80 -7.22
CA GLU A 256 1.86 4.47 -6.89
C GLU A 256 2.63 3.85 -8.04
N ALA A 257 2.15 3.99 -9.26
CA ALA A 257 2.86 3.51 -10.43
C ALA A 257 4.21 4.24 -10.60
N ALA A 258 4.26 5.55 -10.32
CA ALA A 258 5.53 6.29 -10.28
C ALA A 258 6.46 5.84 -9.14
N GLU A 259 5.93 5.54 -7.96
CA GLU A 259 6.71 4.95 -6.86
C GLU A 259 7.26 3.56 -7.21
N ALA A 260 6.43 2.71 -7.81
CA ALA A 260 6.83 1.37 -8.26
C ALA A 260 7.91 1.46 -9.34
N ALA A 261 7.78 2.38 -10.30
CA ALA A 261 8.82 2.61 -11.30
C ALA A 261 10.16 3.02 -10.67
N GLU A 262 10.16 3.84 -9.61
CA GLU A 262 11.39 4.18 -8.88
C GLU A 262 12.06 2.93 -8.29
N VAL A 263 11.26 2.10 -7.61
CA VAL A 263 11.76 0.98 -6.81
C VAL A 263 12.09 -0.24 -7.66
N ASP A 264 11.20 -0.59 -8.58
CA ASP A 264 11.21 -1.87 -9.30
C ASP A 264 11.85 -1.76 -10.69
N LEU A 265 11.92 -0.56 -11.27
CA LEU A 265 12.46 -0.34 -12.62
C LEU A 265 13.75 0.48 -12.61
N PHE A 266 13.73 1.69 -12.05
CA PHE A 266 14.90 2.58 -12.04
C PHE A 266 16.04 2.02 -11.19
N ASN A 267 15.79 1.67 -9.92
CA ASN A 267 16.86 1.18 -9.05
C ASN A 267 17.59 -0.05 -9.63
N PRO A 268 16.89 -1.09 -10.14
CA PRO A 268 17.57 -2.23 -10.75
C PRO A 268 18.23 -1.88 -12.09
N ALA A 269 17.66 -1.00 -12.91
CA ALA A 269 18.27 -0.58 -14.17
C ALA A 269 19.57 0.19 -13.93
N ILE A 270 19.59 1.11 -12.97
CA ILE A 270 20.78 1.88 -12.59
C ILE A 270 21.86 0.94 -12.06
N ALA A 271 21.50 -0.02 -11.19
CA ALA A 271 22.45 -0.96 -10.62
C ALA A 271 23.15 -1.85 -11.67
N ARG A 272 22.50 -2.10 -12.82
CA ARG A 272 23.04 -2.89 -13.92
C ARG A 272 23.79 -2.07 -14.96
N ALA A 273 23.49 -0.78 -15.05
CA ALA A 273 24.09 0.11 -16.04
C ALA A 273 25.43 0.67 -15.56
N SER A 274 26.22 1.20 -16.48
CA SER A 274 27.44 1.95 -16.16
C SER A 274 27.62 3.13 -17.11
N GLY A 275 28.56 4.03 -16.77
CA GLY A 275 28.91 5.18 -17.60
C GLY A 275 27.72 6.07 -17.95
N ALA A 276 27.60 6.42 -19.23
CA ALA A 276 26.57 7.34 -19.73
C ALA A 276 25.14 6.82 -19.54
N GLU A 277 24.93 5.50 -19.60
CA GLU A 277 23.61 4.90 -19.43
C GLU A 277 23.12 5.01 -17.98
N ALA A 278 23.98 4.69 -17.00
CA ALA A 278 23.66 4.85 -15.58
C ALA A 278 23.38 6.33 -15.26
N ALA A 279 24.17 7.25 -15.81
CA ALA A 279 23.94 8.68 -15.65
C ALA A 279 22.58 9.13 -16.22
N ALA A 280 22.17 8.63 -17.38
CA ALA A 280 20.88 8.98 -17.98
C ALA A 280 19.70 8.39 -17.19
N LEU A 281 19.85 7.18 -16.65
CA LEU A 281 18.84 6.54 -15.79
C LEU A 281 18.68 7.29 -14.45
N GLU A 282 19.76 7.78 -13.85
CA GLU A 282 19.67 8.63 -12.64
C GLU A 282 18.93 9.94 -12.90
N VAL A 283 19.19 10.60 -14.05
CA VAL A 283 18.42 11.78 -14.47
C VAL A 283 16.93 11.40 -14.64
N GLY A 284 16.64 10.28 -15.28
CA GLY A 284 15.27 9.77 -15.43
C GLY A 284 14.57 9.52 -14.10
N LYS A 285 15.29 8.94 -13.12
CA LYS A 285 14.79 8.73 -11.75
C LYS A 285 14.51 10.04 -11.03
N THR A 286 15.37 11.06 -11.19
CA THR A 286 15.11 12.41 -10.64
C THR A 286 13.82 12.99 -11.23
N LYS A 287 13.61 12.91 -12.54
CA LYS A 287 12.36 13.36 -13.18
C LYS A 287 11.14 12.61 -12.63
N ASN A 288 11.24 11.28 -12.45
CA ASN A 288 10.17 10.48 -11.85
C ASN A 288 9.86 10.86 -10.39
N LYS A 289 10.86 11.29 -9.61
CA LYS A 289 10.62 11.82 -8.25
C LYS A 289 9.85 13.13 -8.28
N VAL A 290 10.18 14.05 -9.18
CA VAL A 290 9.41 15.30 -9.38
C VAL A 290 7.96 14.96 -9.72
N LEU A 291 7.74 14.09 -10.71
CA LEU A 291 6.42 13.58 -11.09
C LEU A 291 5.63 13.05 -9.89
N LYS A 292 6.21 12.11 -9.13
CA LYS A 292 5.60 11.51 -7.94
C LYS A 292 5.20 12.56 -6.91
N HIS A 293 6.07 13.53 -6.63
CA HIS A 293 5.82 14.57 -5.64
C HIS A 293 4.77 15.60 -6.10
N THR A 294 4.69 15.91 -7.41
CA THR A 294 3.62 16.73 -7.96
C THR A 294 2.26 16.05 -7.85
N ILE A 295 2.17 14.74 -8.12
CA ILE A 295 0.91 14.00 -7.92
C ILE A 295 0.50 14.00 -6.44
N PHE A 296 1.46 13.79 -5.53
CA PHE A 296 1.22 13.93 -4.08
C PHE A 296 0.66 15.32 -3.73
N LEU A 297 1.28 16.38 -4.24
CA LEU A 297 0.85 17.76 -4.01
C LEU A 297 -0.62 17.95 -4.42
N GLN A 298 -1.00 17.49 -5.61
CA GLN A 298 -2.36 17.62 -6.09
C GLN A 298 -3.37 16.85 -5.22
N ILE A 299 -3.04 15.64 -4.79
CA ILE A 299 -3.89 14.86 -3.87
C ILE A 299 -4.11 15.64 -2.56
N PHE A 300 -3.06 16.23 -1.98
CA PHE A 300 -3.19 17.01 -0.75
C PHE A 300 -3.99 18.30 -0.97
N ASN A 301 -3.82 19.00 -2.10
CA ASN A 301 -4.64 20.16 -2.45
C ASN A 301 -6.14 19.82 -2.53
N ILE A 302 -6.47 18.68 -3.15
CA ILE A 302 -7.86 18.19 -3.23
C ILE A 302 -8.41 17.89 -1.83
N ARG A 303 -7.64 17.17 -1.00
CA ARG A 303 -8.05 16.86 0.37
C ARG A 303 -8.21 18.11 1.23
N LEU A 304 -7.30 19.07 1.10
CA LEU A 304 -7.36 20.34 1.81
C LEU A 304 -8.63 21.10 1.44
N ALA A 305 -8.93 21.24 0.14
CA ALA A 305 -10.13 21.91 -0.33
C ALA A 305 -11.41 21.22 0.18
N LYS A 306 -11.48 19.89 0.12
CA LYS A 306 -12.60 19.11 0.66
C LYS A 306 -12.74 19.27 2.17
N ALA A 307 -11.63 19.25 2.92
CA ALA A 307 -11.65 19.43 4.37
C ALA A 307 -12.10 20.84 4.76
N GLN A 308 -11.61 21.88 4.07
CA GLN A 308 -12.02 23.27 4.26
C GLN A 308 -13.51 23.47 3.98
N ALA A 309 -14.01 22.97 2.84
CA ALA A 309 -15.42 23.04 2.49
C ALA A 309 -16.33 22.32 3.50
N ALA A 310 -15.82 21.25 4.12
CA ALA A 310 -16.52 20.50 5.17
C ALA A 310 -16.31 21.08 6.59
N GLY A 311 -15.59 22.21 6.76
CA GLY A 311 -15.30 22.81 8.06
C GLY A 311 -14.45 21.92 8.99
N ARG A 312 -13.64 21.02 8.43
CA ARG A 312 -12.78 20.09 9.19
C ARG A 312 -11.43 20.72 9.51
N ASN A 313 -10.78 20.23 10.57
CA ASN A 313 -9.41 20.61 10.91
C ASN A 313 -8.43 20.21 9.78
N THR A 314 -7.63 21.16 9.31
CA THR A 314 -6.69 21.01 8.20
C THR A 314 -5.22 20.91 8.62
N ALA A 315 -4.90 21.10 9.91
CA ALA A 315 -3.52 21.28 10.36
C ALA A 315 -2.57 20.13 9.96
N SER A 316 -3.03 18.87 10.03
CA SER A 316 -2.23 17.73 9.59
C SER A 316 -2.04 17.68 8.07
N ILE A 317 -3.06 18.06 7.31
CA ILE A 317 -3.01 18.10 5.84
C ILE A 317 -2.03 19.19 5.39
N GLU A 318 -2.07 20.35 6.05
CA GLU A 318 -1.16 21.47 5.79
C GLU A 318 0.30 21.13 6.15
N ALA A 319 0.52 20.43 7.26
CA ALA A 319 1.85 19.97 7.65
C ALA A 319 2.42 18.96 6.63
N ASP A 320 1.62 17.98 6.20
CA ASP A 320 2.03 17.03 5.16
C ASP A 320 2.29 17.75 3.83
N LEU A 321 1.45 18.71 3.45
CA LEU A 321 1.63 19.52 2.25
C LEU A 321 2.96 20.28 2.29
N ALA A 322 3.34 20.85 3.43
CA ALA A 322 4.62 21.54 3.60
C ALA A 322 5.83 20.59 3.43
N ASP A 323 5.79 19.39 4.02
CA ASP A 323 6.83 18.36 3.81
C ASP A 323 6.93 17.94 2.33
N ARG A 324 5.78 17.78 1.65
CA ARG A 324 5.76 17.44 0.22
C ARG A 324 6.29 18.57 -0.65
N LEU A 325 5.98 19.83 -0.34
CA LEU A 325 6.53 21.00 -1.02
C LEU A 325 8.06 21.06 -0.89
N ALA A 326 8.60 20.81 0.30
CA ALA A 326 10.04 20.75 0.51
C ALA A 326 10.71 19.66 -0.34
N LYS A 327 10.14 18.44 -0.35
CA LYS A 327 10.64 17.32 -1.17
C LYS A 327 10.53 17.61 -2.66
N LEU A 328 9.44 18.22 -3.12
CA LEU A 328 9.28 18.63 -4.51
C LEU A 328 10.35 19.66 -4.88
N ALA A 329 10.55 20.70 -4.08
CA ALA A 329 11.56 21.74 -4.31
C ALA A 329 12.97 21.16 -4.41
N THR A 330 13.35 20.24 -3.51
CA THR A 330 14.63 19.53 -3.58
C THR A 330 14.80 18.79 -4.91
N ASN A 331 13.82 17.98 -5.31
CA ASN A 331 13.93 17.19 -6.54
C ASN A 331 13.86 18.06 -7.82
N THR A 332 13.09 19.14 -7.82
CA THR A 332 13.06 20.12 -8.91
C THR A 332 14.41 20.81 -9.06
N ASN A 333 15.08 21.17 -7.97
CA ASN A 333 16.43 21.74 -8.03
C ASN A 333 17.45 20.73 -8.56
N LEU A 334 17.36 19.46 -8.14
CA LEU A 334 18.20 18.38 -8.69
C LEU A 334 17.96 18.18 -10.19
N ASP A 335 16.71 18.18 -10.65
CA ASP A 335 16.39 18.11 -12.07
C ASP A 335 16.93 19.33 -12.85
N ARG A 336 16.78 20.53 -12.31
CA ARG A 336 17.33 21.77 -12.89
C ARG A 336 18.85 21.71 -13.02
N ASN A 337 19.55 21.14 -12.04
CA ASN A 337 20.99 20.92 -12.11
C ASN A 337 21.37 19.89 -13.18
N ASN A 338 20.43 19.03 -13.58
CA ASN A 338 20.57 18.11 -14.71
C ASN A 338 20.14 18.71 -16.05
N ARG A 339 19.94 20.03 -16.15
CA ARG A 339 19.45 20.68 -17.38
C ARG A 339 20.28 20.28 -18.60
N GLY A 340 19.57 19.79 -19.63
CA GLY A 340 20.17 19.38 -20.91
C GLY A 340 20.94 18.05 -20.86
N ARG A 341 21.10 17.42 -19.70
CA ARG A 341 21.66 16.07 -19.61
C ARG A 341 20.66 15.06 -20.18
N ALA A 342 21.18 14.04 -20.84
CA ALA A 342 20.37 12.92 -21.32
C ALA A 342 19.60 12.30 -20.15
N SER A 343 18.33 11.98 -20.40
CA SER A 343 17.46 11.25 -19.49
C SER A 343 17.00 9.95 -20.14
N ARG A 344 16.70 8.94 -19.33
CA ARG A 344 16.18 7.67 -19.82
C ARG A 344 15.00 7.21 -18.98
N ALA A 345 13.89 6.93 -19.66
CA ALA A 345 12.72 6.30 -19.06
C ALA A 345 12.93 4.81 -18.83
N VAL A 346 12.15 4.27 -17.90
CA VAL A 346 11.99 2.83 -17.68
C VAL A 346 10.50 2.52 -17.80
N VAL A 347 10.15 1.56 -18.64
CA VAL A 347 8.76 1.15 -18.91
C VAL A 347 8.68 -0.36 -19.00
#